data_AF-A0A444MLQ8-F1
#
_entry.id   AF-A0A444MLQ8-F1
#
_cell.length_a   1.000
_cell.length_b   1.000
_cell.length_c   1.000
_cell.angle_alpha   90.00
_cell.angle_beta   90.00
_cell.angle_gamma   90.00
#
_symmetry.space_group_name_H-M   'P 1'
#
loop_
_entity.id
_entity.type
_entity.pdbx_description
1 polymer ?
#
loop_
_entity_poly.entity_id
_entity_poly.type
_entity_poly.pdbx_seq_one_letter_code
_entity_poly.pdbx_strand_id
1 'polypeptide(L)'
;MKKLSILILALPVTIAVSQTANSQIKPYTVANAHSHNDYKNGIPFYRAYEKGFGSIEADVYAVSGRLLVAHDKRDTAASRSLRNLYLTPLAEKLKHDPHRQLRLLIEIKQDHKAVLSLVMQELKPFAEYISSPGHPGNLSIVMTGAVPPAVEMVNYPDWITFDVDHLNGFTPQQWQKIGLVSFPLSKYVRWNGKGVLNSKEIARLKGAIDSVHQAGKMIRFWESPDTKSSWLALMRLGVDVIGTDKIEELGDFLNKKAKNEYSAKQAYPVYHPTHSADGTVKKVKNIILCIGDGMGLAQLYATYTANHGQLNIFQMKNIGFSITNSADAYITDSAAGATAFASGQKTNDRAIGVDATGKRLRSLAVYSAEAGKKTADIAVCQLTDATPDAFYAHQSERSDSLAIAAEILNSNIDIFVGTAFTDFTTKVNGVPIIDKMKQRGYTVIRKFDDFLKSPAKKILALMDDSATRPKIAGRGEYLSLALKKVTGAFKNHPKGFFIMAEGSQIDYGGHNNNLTQVITENADFDRMVGEALRFADEDGETLVIVTADHETGGLTLLDGDINKGYVLGDFSTNDHTGTPVPVFAYGPHSGDFRGVYNNTEIFNKILKLIR
;
A
#
# COMPACT_ATOMS: atom_id res chain seq x y z
N MET A 1 35.76 38.56 -65.63
CA MET A 1 36.14 37.55 -64.61
C MET A 1 35.09 37.60 -63.51
N LYS A 2 34.28 36.54 -63.38
CA LYS A 2 33.04 36.50 -62.59
C LYS A 2 33.35 36.27 -61.11
N LYS A 3 32.72 37.07 -60.23
CA LYS A 3 32.70 36.87 -58.78
C LYS A 3 31.84 35.64 -58.46
N LEU A 4 32.39 34.68 -57.75
CA LEU A 4 31.68 33.48 -57.27
C LEU A 4 31.29 33.71 -55.81
N SER A 5 30.00 33.89 -55.57
CA SER A 5 29.41 33.96 -54.23
C SER A 5 29.25 32.54 -53.68
N ILE A 6 29.88 32.25 -52.54
CA ILE A 6 29.72 30.98 -51.82
C ILE A 6 28.42 31.05 -51.01
N LEU A 7 27.45 30.23 -51.39
CA LEU A 7 26.19 30.04 -50.70
C LEU A 7 26.41 29.04 -49.55
N ILE A 8 26.38 29.53 -48.30
CA ILE A 8 26.42 28.66 -47.11
C ILE A 8 25.01 28.11 -46.91
N LEU A 9 24.83 26.82 -47.19
CA LEU A 9 23.60 26.08 -46.88
C LEU A 9 23.57 25.79 -45.38
N ALA A 10 22.73 26.49 -44.62
CA ALA A 10 22.45 26.14 -43.23
C ALA A 10 21.51 24.93 -43.20
N LEU A 11 22.03 23.74 -42.86
CA LEU A 11 21.19 22.59 -42.52
C LEU A 11 20.53 22.84 -41.15
N PRO A 12 19.20 22.69 -41.01
CA PRO A 12 18.57 22.69 -39.71
C PRO A 12 18.91 21.38 -39.01
N VAL A 13 19.71 21.46 -37.95
CA VAL A 13 19.89 20.35 -37.00
C VAL A 13 18.58 20.25 -36.22
N THR A 14 17.69 19.36 -36.65
CA THR A 14 16.56 18.91 -35.85
C THR A 14 17.11 18.09 -34.68
N ILE A 15 17.25 18.75 -33.52
CA ILE A 15 17.47 18.06 -32.26
C ILE A 15 16.19 17.27 -31.99
N ALA A 16 16.22 15.97 -32.30
CA ALA A 16 15.22 15.03 -31.85
C ALA A 16 15.32 14.94 -30.32
N VAL A 17 14.55 15.78 -29.63
CA VAL A 17 14.24 15.57 -28.22
C VAL A 17 13.51 14.24 -28.18
N SER A 18 14.24 13.16 -27.85
CA SER A 18 13.63 11.90 -27.47
C SER A 18 12.84 12.19 -26.20
N GLN A 19 11.56 12.51 -26.36
CA GLN A 19 10.60 12.34 -25.29
C GLN A 19 10.64 10.85 -24.99
N THR A 20 11.37 10.47 -23.94
CA THR A 20 11.13 9.21 -23.26
C THR A 20 9.67 9.29 -22.84
N ALA A 21 8.78 8.67 -23.62
CA ALA A 21 7.42 8.49 -23.24
C ALA A 21 7.48 7.75 -21.90
N ASN A 22 7.25 8.48 -20.80
CA ASN A 22 6.83 7.87 -19.56
C ASN A 22 5.50 7.20 -19.92
N SER A 23 5.57 5.95 -20.37
CA SER A 23 4.40 5.10 -20.53
C SER A 23 3.79 5.01 -19.15
N GLN A 24 2.80 5.88 -18.92
CA GLN A 24 2.01 5.88 -17.72
C GLN A 24 1.37 4.50 -17.66
N ILE A 25 1.58 3.78 -16.55
CA ILE A 25 1.02 2.45 -16.37
C ILE A 25 -0.48 2.57 -16.61
N LYS A 26 -1.00 1.80 -17.58
CA LYS A 26 -2.43 1.78 -17.89
C LYS A 26 -3.20 1.48 -16.61
N PRO A 27 -4.15 2.34 -16.16
CA PRO A 27 -4.93 2.05 -14.99
C PRO A 27 -5.85 0.86 -15.28
N TYR A 28 -5.85 -0.13 -14.38
CA TYR A 28 -6.77 -1.25 -14.43
C TYR A 28 -7.79 -1.12 -13.32
N THR A 29 -9.06 -1.25 -13.68
CA THR A 29 -10.17 -1.34 -12.73
C THR A 29 -10.99 -2.59 -13.03
N VAL A 30 -11.99 -2.88 -12.21
CA VAL A 30 -12.96 -3.95 -12.49
C VAL A 30 -13.66 -3.81 -13.85
N ALA A 31 -13.67 -2.62 -14.48
CA ALA A 31 -14.14 -2.45 -15.85
C ALA A 31 -13.30 -3.22 -16.90
N ASN A 32 -12.04 -3.57 -16.58
CA ASN A 32 -11.18 -4.41 -17.42
C ASN A 32 -11.38 -5.91 -17.17
N ALA A 33 -12.11 -6.30 -16.12
CA ALA A 33 -12.33 -7.69 -15.78
C ALA A 33 -13.43 -8.32 -16.65
N HIS A 34 -13.25 -9.60 -16.96
CA HIS A 34 -14.19 -10.41 -17.70
C HIS A 34 -14.54 -11.69 -16.95
N SER A 35 -15.83 -11.86 -16.67
CA SER A 35 -16.38 -13.07 -16.04
C SER A 35 -16.54 -14.15 -17.10
N HIS A 36 -15.57 -15.04 -17.17
CA HIS A 36 -15.56 -16.19 -18.06
C HIS A 36 -16.40 -17.32 -17.45
N ASN A 37 -17.06 -18.12 -18.28
CA ASN A 37 -18.00 -19.15 -17.82
C ASN A 37 -19.00 -18.64 -16.75
N ASP A 38 -19.42 -17.37 -16.81
CA ASP A 38 -20.19 -16.74 -15.74
C ASP A 38 -21.43 -17.56 -15.35
N TYR A 39 -22.05 -18.20 -16.33
CA TYR A 39 -23.23 -19.05 -16.18
C TYR A 39 -23.01 -20.29 -15.31
N LYS A 40 -21.77 -20.72 -15.04
CA LYS A 40 -21.47 -21.82 -14.11
C LYS A 40 -21.61 -21.43 -12.65
N ASN A 41 -21.74 -20.13 -12.35
CA ASN A 41 -21.95 -19.63 -10.99
C ASN A 41 -23.38 -19.88 -10.48
N GLY A 42 -23.56 -19.91 -9.16
CA GLY A 42 -24.86 -20.14 -8.52
C GLY A 42 -25.91 -19.05 -8.75
N ILE A 43 -25.46 -17.82 -9.03
CA ILE A 43 -26.29 -16.66 -9.40
C ILE A 43 -25.63 -15.94 -10.59
N PRO A 44 -25.82 -16.44 -11.83
CA PRO A 44 -25.26 -15.84 -13.05
C PRO A 44 -25.61 -14.36 -13.17
N PHE A 45 -24.78 -13.61 -13.89
CA PHE A 45 -24.81 -12.16 -14.09
C PHE A 45 -24.53 -11.34 -12.81
N TYR A 46 -25.24 -11.61 -11.72
CA TYR A 46 -25.21 -10.75 -10.53
C TYR A 46 -23.84 -10.70 -9.86
N ARG A 47 -23.11 -11.83 -9.72
CA ARG A 47 -21.79 -11.83 -9.06
C ARG A 47 -20.81 -10.87 -9.75
N ALA A 48 -20.69 -10.98 -11.07
CA ALA A 48 -19.79 -10.16 -11.85
C ALA A 48 -20.27 -8.71 -11.91
N TYR A 49 -21.57 -8.49 -12.12
CA TYR A 49 -22.15 -7.14 -12.19
C TYR A 49 -21.94 -6.36 -10.89
N GLU A 50 -22.28 -6.95 -9.74
CA GLU A 50 -22.16 -6.30 -8.42
C GLU A 50 -20.69 -6.09 -8.02
N LYS A 51 -19.76 -6.92 -8.51
CA LYS A 51 -18.30 -6.66 -8.36
C LYS A 51 -17.79 -5.55 -9.27
N GLY A 52 -18.59 -5.09 -10.22
CA GLY A 52 -18.23 -4.04 -11.15
C GLY A 52 -17.45 -4.54 -12.37
N PHE A 53 -17.62 -5.79 -12.79
CA PHE A 53 -16.98 -6.32 -14.01
C PHE A 53 -17.50 -5.66 -15.28
N GLY A 54 -16.59 -5.21 -16.15
CA GLY A 54 -16.96 -4.57 -17.42
C GLY A 54 -17.35 -5.54 -18.53
N SER A 55 -17.16 -6.85 -18.34
CA SER A 55 -17.45 -7.85 -19.35
C SER A 55 -17.95 -9.16 -18.72
N ILE A 56 -18.98 -9.77 -19.30
CA ILE A 56 -19.61 -11.01 -18.79
C ILE A 56 -19.93 -11.94 -19.98
N GLU A 57 -19.68 -13.24 -19.82
CA GLU A 57 -19.88 -14.26 -20.86
C GLU A 57 -21.12 -15.14 -20.64
N ALA A 58 -21.79 -15.53 -21.72
CA ALA A 58 -22.83 -16.55 -21.70
C ALA A 58 -22.71 -17.51 -22.92
N ASP A 59 -22.50 -18.80 -22.66
CA ASP A 59 -22.54 -19.85 -23.68
C ASP A 59 -23.98 -20.16 -24.06
N VAL A 60 -24.32 -20.08 -25.35
CA VAL A 60 -25.69 -20.28 -25.82
C VAL A 60 -25.83 -21.38 -26.87
N TYR A 61 -26.97 -22.07 -26.78
CA TYR A 61 -27.50 -22.97 -27.80
C TYR A 61 -28.88 -22.45 -28.26
N ALA A 62 -29.13 -22.50 -29.57
CA ALA A 62 -30.49 -22.40 -30.09
C ALA A 62 -31.22 -23.73 -29.91
N VAL A 63 -32.23 -23.76 -29.04
CA VAL A 63 -33.03 -24.97 -28.74
C VAL A 63 -34.51 -24.60 -28.75
N SER A 64 -35.28 -25.23 -29.64
CA SER A 64 -36.74 -25.04 -29.74
C SER A 64 -37.17 -23.57 -29.83
N GLY A 65 -36.44 -22.77 -30.60
CA GLY A 65 -36.71 -21.33 -30.80
C GLY A 65 -36.35 -20.42 -29.63
N ARG A 66 -35.52 -20.89 -28.68
CA ARG A 66 -35.03 -20.10 -27.54
C ARG A 66 -33.51 -20.17 -27.44
N LEU A 67 -32.89 -19.14 -26.86
CA LEU A 67 -31.48 -19.17 -26.48
C LEU A 67 -31.34 -19.75 -25.07
N LEU A 68 -30.85 -20.99 -24.98
CA LEU A 68 -30.58 -21.67 -23.70
C LEU A 68 -29.09 -21.58 -23.36
N VAL A 69 -28.80 -21.31 -22.09
CA VAL A 69 -27.44 -21.09 -21.59
C VAL A 69 -26.90 -22.36 -20.93
N ALA A 70 -25.83 -22.92 -21.49
CA ALA A 70 -25.14 -24.09 -20.97
C ALA A 70 -23.76 -24.24 -21.64
N HIS A 71 -22.84 -24.94 -20.97
CA HIS A 71 -21.56 -25.32 -21.57
C HIS A 71 -21.75 -26.42 -22.63
N ASP A 72 -22.36 -27.53 -22.22
CA ASP A 72 -22.72 -28.64 -23.08
C ASP A 72 -24.20 -28.61 -23.42
N LYS A 73 -24.53 -28.97 -24.66
CA LYS A 73 -25.93 -28.97 -25.16
C LYS A 73 -26.87 -29.81 -24.29
N ARG A 74 -26.39 -30.92 -23.75
CA ARG A 74 -27.16 -31.84 -22.89
C ARG A 74 -27.61 -31.22 -21.57
N ASP A 75 -26.91 -30.17 -21.11
CA ASP A 75 -27.19 -29.48 -19.85
C ASP A 75 -28.12 -28.28 -20.04
N THR A 76 -28.67 -28.10 -21.25
CA THR A 76 -29.63 -27.04 -21.52
C THR A 76 -30.94 -27.28 -20.75
N ALA A 77 -31.43 -26.22 -20.12
CA ALA A 77 -32.67 -26.25 -19.35
C ALA A 77 -33.56 -25.07 -19.73
N ALA A 78 -34.87 -25.30 -19.87
CA ALA A 78 -35.83 -24.27 -20.27
C ALA A 78 -35.90 -23.07 -19.30
N SER A 79 -35.53 -23.27 -18.02
CA SER A 79 -35.42 -22.22 -17.00
C SER A 79 -34.18 -21.35 -17.16
N ARG A 80 -33.13 -21.86 -17.82
CA ARG A 80 -31.82 -21.23 -17.99
C ARG A 80 -31.66 -20.62 -19.38
N SER A 81 -32.55 -19.72 -19.76
CA SER A 81 -32.43 -18.98 -21.03
C SER A 81 -31.59 -17.71 -20.90
N LEU A 82 -30.99 -17.25 -22.01
CA LEU A 82 -30.20 -16.02 -22.07
C LEU A 82 -30.99 -14.82 -21.52
N ARG A 83 -32.26 -14.70 -21.95
CA ARG A 83 -33.17 -13.70 -21.41
C ARG A 83 -33.27 -13.71 -19.88
N ASN A 84 -33.44 -14.87 -19.27
CA ASN A 84 -33.72 -14.98 -17.84
C ASN A 84 -32.47 -14.77 -17.00
N LEU A 85 -31.34 -15.33 -17.43
CA LEU A 85 -30.10 -15.27 -16.68
C LEU A 85 -29.34 -13.96 -16.88
N TYR A 86 -29.48 -13.31 -18.04
CA TYR A 86 -28.69 -12.14 -18.40
C TYR A 86 -29.52 -10.94 -18.81
N LEU A 87 -30.37 -11.03 -19.84
CA LEU A 87 -30.95 -9.82 -20.43
C LEU A 87 -31.93 -9.11 -19.50
N THR A 88 -32.84 -9.84 -18.84
CA THR A 88 -33.79 -9.26 -17.89
C THR A 88 -33.08 -8.64 -16.68
N PRO A 89 -32.17 -9.34 -15.96
CA PRO A 89 -31.34 -8.73 -14.92
C PRO A 89 -30.56 -7.50 -15.39
N LEU A 90 -30.01 -7.55 -16.61
CA LEU A 90 -29.22 -6.47 -17.19
C LEU A 90 -30.05 -5.20 -17.39
N ALA A 91 -31.23 -5.30 -18.00
CA ALA A 91 -32.11 -4.13 -18.15
C ALA A 91 -32.52 -3.54 -16.80
N GLU A 92 -32.85 -4.40 -15.84
CA GLU A 92 -33.18 -3.96 -14.50
C GLU A 92 -32.04 -3.14 -13.89
N LYS A 93 -30.80 -3.63 -13.98
CA LYS A 93 -29.65 -2.96 -13.39
C LYS A 93 -29.22 -1.70 -14.15
N LEU A 94 -29.16 -1.72 -15.48
CA LEU A 94 -28.78 -0.53 -16.26
C LEU A 94 -29.79 0.61 -16.16
N LYS A 95 -31.07 0.30 -15.90
CA LYS A 95 -32.08 1.32 -15.59
C LYS A 95 -31.75 2.10 -14.31
N HIS A 96 -31.12 1.45 -13.33
CA HIS A 96 -30.74 2.07 -12.05
C HIS A 96 -29.32 2.65 -12.05
N ASP A 97 -28.46 2.19 -12.96
CA ASP A 97 -27.11 2.72 -13.17
C ASP A 97 -26.87 3.03 -14.66
N PRO A 98 -27.38 4.18 -15.15
CA PRO A 98 -27.26 4.57 -16.55
C PRO A 98 -25.85 5.07 -16.93
N HIS A 99 -24.86 4.97 -16.05
CA HIS A 99 -23.46 5.27 -16.38
C HIS A 99 -22.62 4.01 -16.56
N ARG A 100 -23.15 2.86 -16.13
CA ARG A 100 -22.50 1.56 -16.22
C ARG A 100 -22.26 1.16 -17.67
N GLN A 101 -20.99 1.04 -18.07
CA GLN A 101 -20.63 0.41 -19.35
C GLN A 101 -20.43 -1.09 -19.14
N LEU A 102 -21.11 -1.91 -19.93
CA LEU A 102 -21.04 -3.36 -19.86
C LEU A 102 -20.91 -3.98 -21.25
N ARG A 103 -20.08 -5.00 -21.35
CA ARG A 103 -19.98 -5.86 -22.51
C ARG A 103 -20.59 -7.22 -22.21
N LEU A 104 -21.57 -7.64 -23.01
CA LEU A 104 -22.09 -9.01 -22.97
C LEU A 104 -21.45 -9.80 -24.11
N LEU A 105 -20.61 -10.78 -23.74
CA LEU A 105 -20.07 -11.78 -24.67
C LEU A 105 -21.06 -12.94 -24.77
N ILE A 106 -21.60 -13.16 -25.96
CA ILE A 106 -22.51 -14.28 -26.23
C ILE A 106 -21.74 -15.32 -27.04
N GLU A 107 -21.38 -16.45 -26.41
CA GLU A 107 -20.62 -17.52 -27.06
C GLU A 107 -21.56 -18.47 -27.82
N ILE A 108 -21.40 -18.50 -29.14
CA ILE A 108 -22.13 -19.40 -30.03
C ILE A 108 -21.45 -20.77 -29.97
N LYS A 109 -22.10 -21.76 -29.33
CA LYS A 109 -21.55 -23.13 -29.29
C LYS A 109 -21.73 -23.89 -30.60
N GLN A 110 -22.81 -23.59 -31.33
CA GLN A 110 -23.10 -24.15 -32.65
C GLN A 110 -24.16 -23.32 -33.38
N ASP A 111 -24.24 -23.50 -34.70
CA ASP A 111 -25.29 -22.93 -35.56
C ASP A 111 -25.49 -21.41 -35.39
N HIS A 112 -24.51 -20.63 -35.86
CA HIS A 112 -24.56 -19.17 -35.76
C HIS A 112 -25.79 -18.56 -36.43
N LYS A 113 -26.36 -19.20 -37.47
CA LYS A 113 -27.52 -18.67 -38.17
C LYS A 113 -28.74 -18.68 -37.26
N ALA A 114 -29.00 -19.81 -36.61
CA ALA A 114 -30.09 -19.92 -35.64
C ALA A 114 -29.86 -19.00 -34.43
N VAL A 115 -28.65 -18.99 -33.87
CA VAL A 115 -28.33 -18.18 -32.68
C VAL A 115 -28.43 -16.69 -32.97
N LEU A 116 -27.82 -16.16 -34.03
CA LEU A 116 -27.85 -14.73 -34.34
C LEU A 116 -29.26 -14.24 -34.67
N SER A 117 -30.07 -15.06 -35.34
CA SER A 117 -31.49 -14.76 -35.57
C SER A 117 -32.25 -14.57 -34.25
N LEU A 118 -32.07 -15.50 -33.31
CA LEU A 118 -32.69 -15.42 -31.98
C LEU A 118 -32.12 -14.29 -31.12
N VAL A 119 -30.82 -13.99 -31.22
CA VAL A 119 -30.18 -12.88 -30.48
C VAL A 119 -30.80 -11.55 -30.91
N MET A 120 -30.95 -11.31 -32.23
CA MET A 120 -31.63 -10.11 -32.74
C MET A 120 -33.08 -10.01 -32.27
N GLN A 121 -33.79 -11.13 -32.18
CA GLN A 121 -35.16 -11.16 -31.67
C GLN A 121 -35.23 -10.87 -30.16
N GLU A 122 -34.40 -11.54 -29.36
CA GLU A 122 -34.42 -11.44 -27.90
C GLU A 122 -33.93 -10.07 -27.40
N LEU A 123 -32.99 -9.42 -28.11
CA LEU A 123 -32.42 -8.12 -27.78
C LEU A 123 -33.24 -6.91 -28.26
N LYS A 124 -34.20 -7.10 -29.17
CA LYS A 124 -35.05 -5.99 -29.66
C LYS A 124 -35.70 -5.15 -28.54
N PRO A 125 -36.23 -5.73 -27.44
CA PRO A 125 -36.78 -4.96 -26.32
C PRO A 125 -35.73 -4.17 -25.51
N PHE A 126 -34.43 -4.41 -25.75
CA PHE A 126 -33.32 -3.83 -25.00
C PHE A 126 -32.55 -2.78 -25.81
N ALA A 127 -33.08 -2.39 -26.98
CA ALA A 127 -32.40 -1.49 -27.93
C ALA A 127 -31.97 -0.15 -27.32
N GLU A 128 -32.70 0.38 -26.34
CA GLU A 128 -32.36 1.63 -25.65
C GLU A 128 -31.02 1.56 -24.89
N TYR A 129 -30.60 0.37 -24.47
CA TYR A 129 -29.33 0.19 -23.76
C TYR A 129 -28.17 -0.10 -24.71
N ILE A 130 -28.43 -0.58 -25.93
CA ILE A 130 -27.40 -1.13 -26.80
C ILE A 130 -26.61 0.00 -27.48
N SER A 131 -25.30 -0.05 -27.36
CA SER A 131 -24.39 0.87 -28.04
C SER A 131 -24.35 0.59 -29.55
N SER A 132 -24.49 1.63 -30.37
CA SER A 132 -24.33 1.55 -31.83
C SER A 132 -23.74 2.86 -32.38
N PRO A 133 -23.25 2.90 -33.63
CA PRO A 133 -22.84 4.15 -34.25
C PRO A 133 -23.97 5.20 -34.18
N GLY A 134 -23.67 6.38 -33.63
CA GLY A 134 -24.64 7.46 -33.41
C GLY A 134 -25.57 7.28 -32.19
N HIS A 135 -25.49 6.17 -31.46
CA HIS A 135 -26.27 5.90 -30.25
C HIS A 135 -25.35 5.39 -29.13
N PRO A 136 -24.88 6.26 -28.22
CA PRO A 136 -23.98 5.88 -27.13
C PRO A 136 -24.74 5.16 -26.01
N GLY A 137 -25.25 3.97 -26.30
CA GLY A 137 -25.80 3.06 -25.29
C GLY A 137 -24.72 2.56 -24.33
N ASN A 138 -25.16 1.86 -23.29
CA ASN A 138 -24.35 1.37 -22.18
C ASN A 138 -24.00 -0.13 -22.27
N LEU A 139 -24.56 -0.82 -23.27
CA LEU A 139 -24.40 -2.24 -23.50
C LEU A 139 -23.76 -2.50 -24.86
N SER A 140 -22.56 -3.06 -24.86
CA SER A 140 -21.93 -3.59 -26.08
C SER A 140 -22.20 -5.09 -26.21
N ILE A 141 -22.65 -5.52 -27.39
CA ILE A 141 -22.88 -6.94 -27.71
C ILE A 141 -21.73 -7.46 -28.55
N VAL A 142 -21.04 -8.48 -28.04
CA VAL A 142 -19.94 -9.15 -28.75
C VAL A 142 -20.25 -10.63 -28.89
N MET A 143 -20.30 -11.12 -30.12
CA MET A 143 -20.51 -12.53 -30.43
C MET A 143 -19.16 -13.24 -30.48
N THR A 144 -19.01 -14.37 -29.80
CA THR A 144 -17.77 -15.17 -29.77
C THR A 144 -18.07 -16.66 -30.04
N GLY A 145 -17.04 -17.50 -30.12
CA GLY A 145 -17.15 -18.93 -30.43
C GLY A 145 -17.34 -19.20 -31.93
N ALA A 146 -18.36 -19.99 -32.30
CA ALA A 146 -18.64 -20.41 -33.68
C ALA A 146 -19.26 -19.29 -34.53
N VAL A 147 -18.64 -18.10 -34.55
CA VAL A 147 -19.09 -16.90 -35.29
C VAL A 147 -19.11 -17.14 -36.81
N PRO A 148 -19.93 -16.39 -37.58
CA PRO A 148 -19.98 -16.50 -39.03
C PRO A 148 -18.63 -16.14 -39.68
N PRO A 149 -18.36 -16.61 -40.91
CA PRO A 149 -17.21 -16.13 -41.69
C PRO A 149 -17.19 -14.61 -41.85
N ALA A 150 -16.01 -14.00 -41.96
CA ALA A 150 -15.85 -12.54 -42.06
C ALA A 150 -16.69 -11.89 -43.17
N VAL A 151 -16.87 -12.57 -44.30
CA VAL A 151 -17.70 -12.11 -45.43
C VAL A 151 -19.19 -12.03 -45.09
N GLU A 152 -19.67 -12.78 -44.10
CA GLU A 152 -21.06 -12.76 -43.65
C GLU A 152 -21.28 -11.79 -42.48
N MET A 153 -20.24 -11.46 -41.71
CA MET A 153 -20.34 -10.55 -40.55
C MET A 153 -20.91 -9.18 -40.90
N VAL A 154 -20.64 -8.68 -42.11
CA VAL A 154 -21.12 -7.37 -42.58
C VAL A 154 -22.64 -7.32 -42.78
N ASN A 155 -23.31 -8.48 -42.87
CA ASN A 155 -24.76 -8.58 -43.05
C ASN A 155 -25.56 -8.41 -41.75
N TYR A 156 -24.89 -8.39 -40.59
CA TYR A 156 -25.54 -8.21 -39.30
C TYR A 156 -25.58 -6.72 -38.90
N PRO A 157 -26.52 -6.30 -38.03
CA PRO A 157 -26.60 -4.91 -37.56
C PRO A 157 -25.30 -4.38 -36.95
N ASP A 158 -25.05 -3.07 -37.04
CA ASP A 158 -23.81 -2.44 -36.53
C ASP A 158 -23.65 -2.48 -35.02
N TRP A 159 -24.72 -2.73 -34.28
CA TRP A 159 -24.66 -2.94 -32.84
C TRP A 159 -24.21 -4.36 -32.44
N ILE A 160 -24.13 -5.29 -33.40
CA ILE A 160 -23.49 -6.60 -33.21
C ILE A 160 -22.05 -6.51 -33.67
N THR A 161 -21.12 -6.78 -32.75
CA THR A 161 -19.71 -6.95 -33.08
C THR A 161 -19.26 -8.38 -32.78
N PHE A 162 -18.11 -8.77 -33.31
CA PHE A 162 -17.57 -10.12 -33.21
C PHE A 162 -16.21 -10.14 -32.51
N ASP A 163 -15.96 -11.23 -31.80
CA ASP A 163 -14.67 -11.63 -31.24
C ASP A 163 -14.01 -12.63 -32.19
N VAL A 164 -12.72 -12.43 -32.48
CA VAL A 164 -11.94 -13.26 -33.43
C VAL A 164 -10.56 -13.59 -32.86
N ASP A 165 -9.93 -14.63 -33.39
CA ASP A 165 -8.65 -15.18 -32.89
C ASP A 165 -7.48 -15.01 -33.90
N HIS A 166 -7.62 -14.06 -34.83
CA HIS A 166 -6.66 -13.75 -35.88
C HIS A 166 -6.80 -12.29 -36.37
N LEU A 167 -5.76 -11.78 -37.05
CA LEU A 167 -5.70 -10.39 -37.54
C LEU A 167 -5.77 -10.26 -39.07
N ASN A 168 -5.49 -11.32 -39.81
CA ASN A 168 -5.42 -11.25 -41.27
C ASN A 168 -6.76 -11.62 -41.91
N GLY A 169 -7.02 -11.19 -43.14
CA GLY A 169 -8.20 -11.63 -43.89
C GLY A 169 -9.46 -10.79 -43.67
N PHE A 170 -9.33 -9.60 -43.09
CA PHE A 170 -10.42 -8.63 -42.96
C PHE A 170 -10.22 -7.44 -43.91
N THR A 171 -11.27 -7.10 -44.67
CA THR A 171 -11.36 -5.80 -45.36
C THR A 171 -11.61 -4.68 -44.35
N PRO A 172 -11.39 -3.40 -44.70
CA PRO A 172 -11.71 -2.28 -43.80
C PRO A 172 -13.14 -2.30 -43.26
N GLN A 173 -14.11 -2.71 -44.09
CA GLN A 173 -15.51 -2.82 -43.69
C GLN A 173 -15.74 -3.98 -42.70
N GLN A 174 -15.09 -5.13 -42.92
CA GLN A 174 -15.18 -6.25 -41.99
C GLN A 174 -14.51 -5.92 -40.65
N TRP A 175 -13.42 -5.17 -40.67
CA TRP A 175 -12.75 -4.69 -39.46
C TRP A 175 -13.66 -3.84 -38.57
N GLN A 176 -14.63 -3.11 -39.12
CA GLN A 176 -15.61 -2.36 -38.33
C GLN A 176 -16.52 -3.27 -37.50
N LYS A 177 -16.71 -4.53 -37.92
CA LYS A 177 -17.51 -5.53 -37.20
C LYS A 177 -16.76 -6.21 -36.06
N ILE A 178 -15.44 -6.03 -35.94
CA ILE A 178 -14.65 -6.68 -34.90
C ILE A 178 -14.61 -5.79 -33.65
N GLY A 179 -15.14 -6.30 -32.54
CA GLY A 179 -15.18 -5.61 -31.25
C GLY A 179 -14.10 -6.05 -30.26
N LEU A 180 -13.60 -7.27 -30.42
CA LEU A 180 -12.58 -7.88 -29.56
C LEU A 180 -11.71 -8.83 -30.39
N VAL A 181 -10.45 -8.99 -30.00
CA VAL A 181 -9.58 -10.05 -30.50
C VAL A 181 -9.13 -10.91 -29.32
N SER A 182 -9.54 -12.17 -29.30
CA SER A 182 -9.25 -13.12 -28.23
C SER A 182 -8.38 -14.26 -28.73
N PHE A 183 -7.17 -14.41 -28.20
CA PHE A 183 -6.30 -15.54 -28.50
C PHE A 183 -6.20 -16.53 -27.34
N PRO A 184 -6.01 -17.84 -27.59
CA PRO A 184 -5.57 -18.74 -26.55
C PRO A 184 -4.15 -18.36 -26.13
N LEU A 185 -3.90 -18.22 -24.83
CA LEU A 185 -2.56 -17.89 -24.31
C LEU A 185 -1.53 -18.96 -24.72
N SER A 186 -1.98 -20.23 -24.78
CA SER A 186 -1.18 -21.40 -25.16
C SER A 186 -0.56 -21.31 -26.56
N LYS A 187 -1.12 -20.49 -27.45
CA LYS A 187 -0.57 -20.18 -28.79
C LYS A 187 0.77 -19.44 -28.71
N TYR A 188 1.01 -18.67 -27.65
CA TYR A 188 2.18 -17.81 -27.50
C TYR A 188 3.15 -18.29 -26.43
N VAL A 189 2.63 -18.90 -25.36
CA VAL A 189 3.42 -19.40 -24.24
C VAL A 189 2.74 -20.56 -23.52
N ARG A 190 3.55 -21.50 -23.03
CA ARG A 190 3.10 -22.51 -22.05
C ARG A 190 3.53 -22.06 -20.67
N TRP A 191 2.63 -21.39 -19.96
CA TRP A 191 2.89 -20.82 -18.65
C TRP A 191 1.77 -21.20 -17.69
N ASN A 192 2.14 -21.63 -16.47
CA ASN A 192 1.19 -22.06 -15.44
C ASN A 192 0.82 -20.93 -14.45
N GLY A 193 1.24 -19.69 -14.73
CA GLY A 193 0.96 -18.53 -13.88
C GLY A 193 1.96 -18.32 -12.74
N LYS A 194 2.96 -19.21 -12.60
CA LYS A 194 4.01 -19.11 -11.58
C LYS A 194 5.34 -18.68 -12.20
N GLY A 195 6.12 -17.91 -11.45
CA GLY A 195 7.38 -17.34 -11.93
C GLY A 195 7.18 -16.26 -12.99
N VAL A 196 8.29 -15.72 -13.51
CA VAL A 196 8.27 -14.67 -14.54
C VAL A 196 8.36 -15.26 -15.94
N LEU A 197 7.67 -14.64 -16.89
CA LEU A 197 7.87 -14.90 -18.32
C LEU A 197 9.29 -14.48 -18.71
N ASN A 198 9.96 -15.27 -19.55
CA ASN A 198 11.28 -14.88 -20.07
C ASN A 198 11.16 -13.82 -21.17
N SER A 199 12.29 -13.20 -21.53
CA SER A 199 12.31 -12.10 -22.51
C SER A 199 11.75 -12.48 -23.89
N LYS A 200 11.95 -13.72 -24.34
CA LYS A 200 11.41 -14.20 -25.63
C LYS A 200 9.90 -14.40 -25.56
N GLU A 201 9.38 -14.91 -24.45
CA GLU A 201 7.93 -15.06 -24.21
C GLU A 201 7.24 -13.70 -24.13
N ILE A 202 7.82 -12.77 -23.38
CA ILE A 202 7.36 -11.38 -23.30
C ILE A 202 7.32 -10.75 -24.69
N ALA A 203 8.39 -10.88 -25.48
CA ALA A 203 8.45 -10.32 -26.83
C ALA A 203 7.36 -10.89 -27.74
N ARG A 204 7.07 -12.20 -27.68
CA ARG A 204 5.99 -12.82 -28.47
C ARG A 204 4.62 -12.32 -28.07
N LEU A 205 4.31 -12.31 -26.77
CA LEU A 205 3.03 -11.83 -26.26
C LEU A 205 2.83 -10.35 -26.58
N LYS A 206 3.86 -9.54 -26.33
CA LYS A 206 3.81 -8.11 -26.61
C LYS A 206 3.66 -7.82 -28.11
N GLY A 207 4.34 -8.57 -28.98
CA GLY A 207 4.14 -8.44 -30.42
C GLY A 207 2.70 -8.71 -30.86
N ALA A 208 2.03 -9.69 -30.26
CA ALA A 208 0.61 -9.94 -30.51
C ALA A 208 -0.27 -8.79 -30.02
N ILE A 209 -0.08 -8.35 -28.77
CA ILE A 209 -0.80 -7.23 -28.16
C ILE A 209 -0.65 -5.96 -29.00
N ASP A 210 0.59 -5.59 -29.33
CA ASP A 210 0.90 -4.39 -30.11
C ASP A 210 0.24 -4.45 -31.50
N SER A 211 0.19 -5.63 -32.13
CA SER A 211 -0.46 -5.81 -33.43
C SER A 211 -1.98 -5.60 -33.34
N VAL A 212 -2.63 -6.06 -32.26
CA VAL A 212 -4.06 -5.84 -32.04
C VAL A 212 -4.34 -4.35 -31.76
N HIS A 213 -3.51 -3.71 -30.93
CA HIS A 213 -3.62 -2.29 -30.63
C HIS A 213 -3.39 -1.41 -31.87
N GLN A 214 -2.45 -1.76 -32.75
CA GLN A 214 -2.24 -1.09 -34.03
C GLN A 214 -3.46 -1.19 -34.96
N ALA A 215 -4.24 -2.27 -34.86
CA ALA A 215 -5.52 -2.40 -35.56
C ALA A 215 -6.67 -1.63 -34.88
N GLY A 216 -6.40 -0.91 -33.78
CA GLY A 216 -7.39 -0.15 -33.03
C GLY A 216 -8.38 -1.01 -32.26
N LYS A 217 -8.00 -2.25 -31.91
CA LYS A 217 -8.87 -3.23 -31.24
C LYS A 217 -8.39 -3.53 -29.82
N MET A 218 -9.30 -4.06 -29.02
CA MET A 218 -8.99 -4.60 -27.69
C MET A 218 -8.53 -6.05 -27.81
N ILE A 219 -7.61 -6.46 -26.93
CA ILE A 219 -7.14 -7.83 -26.82
C ILE A 219 -7.57 -8.50 -25.50
N ARG A 220 -7.94 -9.78 -25.59
CA ARG A 220 -8.10 -10.73 -24.47
C ARG A 220 -7.22 -11.96 -24.72
N PHE A 221 -6.71 -12.57 -23.65
CA PHE A 221 -6.23 -13.95 -23.71
C PHE A 221 -7.18 -14.86 -22.94
N TRP A 222 -7.56 -16.01 -23.53
CA TRP A 222 -8.24 -17.11 -22.84
C TRP A 222 -7.27 -18.27 -22.62
N GLU A 223 -7.65 -19.27 -21.80
CA GLU A 223 -6.72 -20.29 -21.25
C GLU A 223 -5.58 -19.70 -20.39
N SER A 224 -5.75 -18.47 -19.90
CA SER A 224 -4.79 -17.86 -18.98
C SER A 224 -4.88 -18.50 -17.60
N PRO A 225 -3.76 -18.78 -16.93
CA PRO A 225 -3.76 -19.17 -15.52
C PRO A 225 -4.50 -18.12 -14.67
N ASP A 226 -5.36 -18.57 -13.75
CA ASP A 226 -6.27 -17.69 -13.00
C ASP A 226 -5.73 -17.39 -11.59
N THR A 227 -4.70 -16.55 -11.55
CA THR A 227 -3.95 -16.19 -10.33
C THR A 227 -3.54 -14.72 -10.35
N LYS A 228 -3.32 -14.11 -9.17
CA LYS A 228 -2.83 -12.73 -9.03
C LYS A 228 -1.58 -12.45 -9.88
N SER A 229 -0.61 -13.36 -9.88
CA SER A 229 0.63 -13.23 -10.66
C SER A 229 0.37 -13.22 -12.17
N SER A 230 -0.59 -14.04 -12.64
CA SER A 230 -1.01 -14.07 -14.04
C SER A 230 -1.72 -12.80 -14.46
N TRP A 231 -2.70 -12.34 -13.67
CA TRP A 231 -3.40 -11.09 -13.93
C TRP A 231 -2.42 -9.92 -14.01
N LEU A 232 -1.46 -9.83 -13.07
CA LEU A 232 -0.43 -8.80 -13.08
C LEU A 232 0.47 -8.84 -14.31
N ALA A 233 0.91 -10.03 -14.72
CA ALA A 233 1.74 -10.17 -15.91
C ALA A 233 0.99 -9.70 -17.17
N LEU A 234 -0.28 -10.08 -17.33
CA LEU A 234 -1.12 -9.66 -18.45
C LEU A 234 -1.40 -8.15 -18.43
N MET A 235 -1.65 -7.59 -17.24
CA MET A 235 -1.83 -6.14 -17.06
C MET A 235 -0.58 -5.37 -17.48
N ARG A 236 0.61 -5.83 -17.07
CA ARG A 236 1.90 -5.22 -17.43
C ARG A 236 2.16 -5.27 -18.93
N LEU A 237 1.75 -6.34 -19.60
CA LEU A 237 1.90 -6.49 -21.04
C LEU A 237 0.89 -5.63 -21.83
N GLY A 238 -0.13 -5.07 -21.16
CA GLY A 238 -1.10 -4.16 -21.78
C GLY A 238 -2.40 -4.82 -22.26
N VAL A 239 -2.71 -6.04 -21.81
CA VAL A 239 -3.96 -6.75 -22.19
C VAL A 239 -5.19 -5.95 -21.75
N ASP A 240 -6.18 -5.74 -22.63
CA ASP A 240 -7.31 -4.85 -22.32
C ASP A 240 -8.37 -5.47 -21.42
N VAL A 241 -8.55 -6.79 -21.56
CA VAL A 241 -9.62 -7.56 -20.92
C VAL A 241 -9.00 -8.76 -20.21
N ILE A 242 -9.09 -8.76 -18.88
CA ILE A 242 -8.54 -9.82 -18.02
C ILE A 242 -9.65 -10.83 -17.70
N GLY A 243 -9.56 -12.03 -18.27
CA GLY A 243 -10.49 -13.12 -18.01
C GLY A 243 -10.24 -13.82 -16.68
N THR A 244 -11.31 -14.24 -16.00
CA THR A 244 -11.25 -15.03 -14.77
C THR A 244 -12.49 -15.90 -14.64
N ASP A 245 -12.35 -17.07 -14.04
CA ASP A 245 -13.46 -17.86 -13.49
C ASP A 245 -13.66 -17.55 -11.98
N LYS A 246 -12.77 -16.76 -11.37
CA LYS A 246 -12.73 -16.39 -9.95
C LYS A 246 -13.13 -14.93 -9.71
N ILE A 247 -14.42 -14.66 -9.94
CA ILE A 247 -15.01 -13.31 -9.91
C ILE A 247 -14.61 -12.51 -8.65
N GLU A 248 -14.75 -13.11 -7.47
CA GLU A 248 -14.47 -12.43 -6.20
C GLU A 248 -12.98 -12.14 -6.03
N GLU A 249 -12.10 -13.09 -6.37
CA GLU A 249 -10.66 -12.92 -6.19
C GLU A 249 -10.12 -11.78 -7.09
N LEU A 250 -10.46 -11.77 -8.38
CA LEU A 250 -10.03 -10.69 -9.29
C LEU A 250 -10.74 -9.37 -8.98
N GLY A 251 -12.04 -9.42 -8.66
CA GLY A 251 -12.82 -8.24 -8.32
C GLY A 251 -12.29 -7.52 -7.10
N ASP A 252 -12.03 -8.26 -6.01
CA ASP A 252 -11.46 -7.68 -4.79
C ASP A 252 -10.04 -7.19 -5.00
N PHE A 253 -9.23 -7.91 -5.78
CA PHE A 253 -7.89 -7.48 -6.15
C PHE A 253 -7.90 -6.13 -6.87
N LEU A 254 -8.74 -5.96 -7.89
CA LEU A 254 -8.84 -4.73 -8.66
C LEU A 254 -9.48 -3.57 -7.88
N ASN A 255 -10.50 -3.84 -7.07
CA ASN A 255 -11.16 -2.80 -6.26
C ASN A 255 -10.24 -2.29 -5.13
N LYS A 256 -9.35 -3.12 -4.59
CA LYS A 256 -8.36 -2.72 -3.58
C LYS A 256 -7.12 -2.07 -4.18
N LYS A 257 -6.85 -2.29 -5.47
CA LYS A 257 -5.60 -1.87 -6.14
C LYS A 257 -5.23 -0.41 -5.91
N ALA A 258 -6.19 0.52 -5.91
CA ALA A 258 -5.93 1.94 -5.69
C ALA A 258 -5.37 2.26 -4.29
N LYS A 259 -5.75 1.52 -3.24
CA LYS A 259 -5.17 1.65 -1.89
C LYS A 259 -3.87 0.86 -1.74
N ASN A 260 -3.73 -0.18 -2.55
CA ASN A 260 -2.63 -1.13 -2.51
C ASN A 260 -1.48 -0.77 -3.44
N GLU A 261 -1.56 0.33 -4.19
CA GLU A 261 -0.48 0.78 -5.06
C GLU A 261 -0.02 2.20 -4.73
N TYR A 262 1.23 2.47 -5.04
CA TYR A 262 1.86 3.76 -4.84
C TYR A 262 2.87 4.04 -5.95
N SER A 263 2.88 5.26 -6.45
CA SER A 263 3.95 5.78 -7.31
C SER A 263 4.47 7.08 -6.71
N ALA A 264 5.76 7.13 -6.39
CA ALA A 264 6.37 8.35 -5.88
C ALA A 264 6.38 9.44 -6.97
N LYS A 265 6.06 10.67 -6.56
CA LYS A 265 6.23 11.84 -7.42
C LYS A 265 7.67 12.34 -7.43
N GLN A 266 8.38 12.18 -6.31
CA GLN A 266 9.73 12.69 -6.10
C GLN A 266 10.43 11.87 -5.00
N ALA A 267 11.70 11.55 -5.22
CA ALA A 267 12.58 11.02 -4.19
C ALA A 267 12.92 12.11 -3.14
N TYR A 268 13.20 11.70 -1.91
CA TYR A 268 13.79 12.55 -0.89
C TYR A 268 15.25 12.17 -0.63
N PRO A 269 16.10 13.15 -0.29
CA PRO A 269 17.52 12.89 -0.08
C PRO A 269 17.76 12.05 1.17
N VAL A 270 18.76 11.17 1.07
CA VAL A 270 19.27 10.39 2.19
C VAL A 270 20.57 11.01 2.70
N TYR A 271 20.74 11.04 4.03
CA TYR A 271 22.00 11.42 4.65
C TYR A 271 22.98 10.26 4.63
N HIS A 272 24.19 10.48 4.11
CA HIS A 272 25.26 9.48 4.09
C HIS A 272 26.27 9.78 5.21
N PRO A 273 26.22 9.05 6.35
CA PRO A 273 27.16 9.25 7.45
C PRO A 273 28.58 8.87 7.07
N THR A 274 29.57 9.46 7.76
CA THR A 274 30.99 9.11 7.64
C THR A 274 31.34 7.76 8.25
N HIS A 275 30.48 7.25 9.15
CA HIS A 275 30.67 6.02 9.95
C HIS A 275 31.88 6.08 10.89
N SER A 276 32.41 7.26 11.20
CA SER A 276 33.65 7.40 11.99
C SER A 276 33.55 6.82 13.40
N ALA A 277 32.40 6.98 14.06
CA ALA A 277 32.13 6.46 15.40
C ALA A 277 31.37 5.12 15.41
N ASP A 278 30.90 4.65 14.24
CA ASP A 278 30.02 3.49 14.14
C ASP A 278 30.74 2.20 14.53
N GLY A 279 30.14 1.43 15.45
CA GLY A 279 30.69 0.15 15.93
C GLY A 279 31.90 0.28 16.87
N THR A 280 32.34 1.50 17.18
CA THR A 280 33.45 1.71 18.11
C THR A 280 33.05 1.39 19.55
N VAL A 281 33.97 0.85 20.34
CA VAL A 281 33.78 0.59 21.77
C VAL A 281 34.29 1.81 22.55
N LYS A 282 33.45 2.83 22.66
CA LYS A 282 33.73 4.06 23.43
C LYS A 282 32.47 4.55 24.12
N LYS A 283 32.63 5.55 24.99
CA LYS A 283 31.55 6.12 25.78
C LYS A 283 30.34 6.50 24.92
N VAL A 284 29.16 6.04 25.33
CA VAL A 284 27.85 6.46 24.80
C VAL A 284 27.28 7.54 25.71
N LYS A 285 27.38 8.79 25.27
CA LYS A 285 26.85 9.94 26.01
C LYS A 285 25.35 10.13 25.73
N ASN A 286 24.93 9.95 24.49
CA ASN A 286 23.55 10.17 24.07
C ASN A 286 22.95 8.90 23.46
N ILE A 287 21.65 8.68 23.68
CA ILE A 287 20.89 7.58 23.09
C ILE A 287 19.64 8.15 22.43
N ILE A 288 19.39 7.78 21.18
CA ILE A 288 18.15 8.06 20.46
C ILE A 288 17.53 6.71 20.06
N LEU A 289 16.39 6.39 20.63
CA LEU A 289 15.59 5.21 20.30
C LEU A 289 14.43 5.63 19.39
N CYS A 290 14.53 5.28 18.12
CA CYS A 290 13.52 5.52 17.09
C CYS A 290 12.63 4.29 16.94
N ILE A 291 11.32 4.44 17.06
CA ILE A 291 10.34 3.34 16.95
C ILE A 291 9.41 3.63 15.77
N GLY A 292 9.44 2.79 14.74
CA GLY A 292 8.42 2.81 13.69
C GLY A 292 7.33 1.80 14.07
N ASP A 293 6.22 2.26 14.63
CA ASP A 293 5.11 1.38 15.06
C ASP A 293 4.62 0.56 13.85
N GLY A 294 4.55 -0.76 13.97
CA GLY A 294 4.14 -1.65 12.86
C GLY A 294 5.16 -1.78 11.70
N MET A 295 6.38 -1.25 11.83
CA MET A 295 7.38 -1.18 10.75
C MET A 295 8.17 -2.49 10.57
N GLY A 296 7.57 -3.44 9.85
CA GLY A 296 8.24 -4.64 9.36
C GLY A 296 9.17 -4.41 8.14
N LEU A 297 9.80 -5.50 7.67
CA LEU A 297 10.68 -5.46 6.48
C LEU A 297 9.93 -5.07 5.20
N ALA A 298 8.66 -5.46 5.06
CA ALA A 298 7.87 -5.13 3.88
C ALA A 298 7.55 -3.63 3.81
N GLN A 299 7.24 -3.01 4.95
CA GLN A 299 7.03 -1.57 5.10
C GLN A 299 8.30 -0.80 4.72
N LEU A 300 9.47 -1.27 5.18
CA LEU A 300 10.77 -0.69 4.79
C LEU A 300 11.05 -0.83 3.30
N TYR A 301 10.90 -2.04 2.73
CA TYR A 301 11.22 -2.26 1.33
C TYR A 301 10.25 -1.52 0.39
N ALA A 302 8.98 -1.40 0.76
CA ALA A 302 8.00 -0.57 0.04
C ALA A 302 8.47 0.89 -0.02
N THR A 303 8.89 1.47 1.11
CA THR A 303 9.40 2.84 1.15
C THR A 303 10.73 3.00 0.42
N TYR A 304 11.62 2.01 0.49
CA TYR A 304 12.87 1.97 -0.27
C TYR A 304 12.62 2.01 -1.78
N THR A 305 11.70 1.18 -2.28
CA THR A 305 11.31 1.17 -3.69
C THR A 305 10.67 2.50 -4.08
N ALA A 306 9.74 3.01 -3.28
CA ALA A 306 9.11 4.31 -3.50
C ALA A 306 10.13 5.46 -3.53
N ASN A 307 11.17 5.41 -2.70
CA ASN A 307 12.24 6.40 -2.68
C ASN A 307 13.39 6.07 -3.64
N HIS A 308 13.10 5.40 -4.75
CA HIS A 308 14.04 5.13 -5.83
C HIS A 308 15.33 4.42 -5.40
N GLY A 309 15.21 3.50 -4.45
CA GLY A 309 16.30 2.63 -4.03
C GLY A 309 17.20 3.23 -2.95
N GLN A 310 16.67 4.13 -2.12
CA GLN A 310 17.42 4.79 -1.06
C GLN A 310 16.59 4.95 0.23
N LEU A 311 17.20 4.73 1.40
CA LEU A 311 16.64 5.05 2.73
C LEU A 311 17.77 5.48 3.67
N ASN A 312 17.46 6.33 4.65
CA ASN A 312 18.38 6.69 5.74
C ASN A 312 18.65 5.49 6.66
N ILE A 313 17.62 4.72 7.01
CA ILE A 313 17.74 3.51 7.83
C ILE A 313 18.73 2.51 7.19
N PHE A 314 18.74 2.40 5.85
CA PHE A 314 19.64 1.50 5.13
C PHE A 314 21.10 1.98 5.06
N GLN A 315 21.42 3.14 5.62
CA GLN A 315 22.82 3.57 5.82
C GLN A 315 23.44 2.99 7.09
N MET A 316 22.64 2.37 7.97
CA MET A 316 23.08 1.75 9.21
C MET A 316 23.62 0.34 8.94
N LYS A 317 24.85 0.06 9.36
CA LYS A 317 25.57 -1.19 9.03
C LYS A 317 25.33 -2.32 10.04
N ASN A 318 24.85 -2.00 11.23
CA ASN A 318 24.65 -2.97 12.30
C ASN A 318 23.17 -3.32 12.40
N ILE A 319 22.85 -4.57 12.07
CA ILE A 319 21.49 -5.04 11.86
C ILE A 319 21.25 -6.31 12.67
N GLY A 320 20.12 -6.37 13.35
CA GLY A 320 19.60 -7.54 14.04
C GLY A 320 18.09 -7.70 13.83
N PHE A 321 17.50 -8.68 14.50
CA PHE A 321 16.06 -8.94 14.52
C PHE A 321 15.56 -9.14 15.94
N SER A 322 14.41 -8.53 16.21
CA SER A 322 13.72 -8.54 17.49
C SER A 322 12.50 -9.46 17.43
N ILE A 323 12.42 -10.43 18.35
CA ILE A 323 11.25 -11.30 18.55
C ILE A 323 10.26 -10.58 19.47
N THR A 324 9.03 -10.40 18.98
CA THR A 324 8.09 -9.40 19.50
C THR A 324 6.97 -9.95 20.37
N ASN A 325 6.70 -11.25 20.37
CA ASN A 325 5.59 -11.87 21.12
C ASN A 325 5.45 -11.36 22.57
N SER A 326 4.23 -11.22 23.08
CA SER A 326 4.00 -10.80 24.47
C SER A 326 4.11 -12.00 25.42
N ALA A 327 3.86 -11.78 26.71
CA ALA A 327 3.90 -12.84 27.71
C ALA A 327 2.72 -13.82 27.57
N ASP A 328 1.59 -13.36 27.04
CA ASP A 328 0.33 -14.10 26.95
C ASP A 328 -0.15 -14.35 25.51
N ALA A 329 0.48 -13.75 24.49
CA ALA A 329 0.11 -13.96 23.09
C ALA A 329 1.31 -14.18 22.15
N TYR A 330 1.02 -14.87 21.04
CA TYR A 330 1.99 -15.09 19.94
C TYR A 330 2.25 -13.81 19.14
N ILE A 331 1.23 -12.96 19.01
CA ILE A 331 1.27 -11.66 18.34
C ILE A 331 1.08 -10.62 19.45
N THR A 332 2.03 -9.71 19.62
CA THR A 332 1.96 -8.64 20.64
C THR A 332 1.08 -7.49 20.15
N ASP A 333 0.60 -6.69 21.09
CA ASP A 333 0.18 -5.30 20.81
C ASP A 333 1.32 -4.29 21.12
N SER A 334 1.12 -3.02 20.74
CA SER A 334 2.09 -1.94 20.98
C SER A 334 2.41 -1.74 22.47
N ALA A 335 1.43 -1.93 23.36
CA ALA A 335 1.61 -1.81 24.81
C ALA A 335 2.65 -2.80 25.36
N ALA A 336 2.45 -4.08 25.08
CA ALA A 336 3.37 -5.12 25.51
C ALA A 336 4.71 -5.05 24.76
N GLY A 337 4.66 -4.73 23.46
CA GLY A 337 5.84 -4.57 22.61
C GLY A 337 6.75 -3.46 23.12
N ALA A 338 6.19 -2.28 23.39
CA ALA A 338 6.89 -1.13 23.91
C ALA A 338 7.37 -1.33 25.35
N THR A 339 6.54 -1.88 26.23
CA THR A 339 6.93 -2.21 27.61
C THR A 339 8.16 -3.12 27.63
N ALA A 340 8.26 -4.08 26.71
CA ALA A 340 9.37 -5.02 26.68
C ALA A 340 10.73 -4.36 26.40
N PHE A 341 10.85 -3.49 25.38
CA PHE A 341 12.12 -2.78 25.13
C PHE A 341 12.30 -1.53 26.01
N ALA A 342 11.23 -1.02 26.63
CA ALA A 342 11.33 0.05 27.61
C ALA A 342 11.83 -0.45 28.97
N SER A 343 11.54 -1.69 29.38
CA SER A 343 11.77 -2.19 30.75
C SER A 343 12.55 -3.51 30.87
N GLY A 344 12.73 -4.24 29.77
CA GLY A 344 13.45 -5.52 29.75
C GLY A 344 12.66 -6.71 30.23
N GLN A 345 11.34 -6.59 30.39
CA GLN A 345 10.45 -7.68 30.79
C GLN A 345 9.29 -7.80 29.80
N LYS A 346 8.94 -9.04 29.43
CA LYS A 346 7.69 -9.29 28.71
C LYS A 346 6.51 -9.00 29.65
N THR A 347 5.40 -8.56 29.07
CA THR A 347 4.14 -8.33 29.78
C THR A 347 2.97 -8.81 28.94
N ASN A 348 1.77 -8.78 29.51
CA ASN A 348 0.55 -9.17 28.82
C ASN A 348 0.13 -8.07 27.82
N ASP A 349 -0.53 -8.44 26.74
CA ASP A 349 -1.09 -7.46 25.80
C ASP A 349 -1.96 -6.43 26.54
N ARG A 350 -1.94 -5.19 26.04
CA ARG A 350 -2.62 -4.02 26.62
C ARG A 350 -2.00 -3.50 27.93
N ALA A 351 -1.05 -4.19 28.55
CA ALA A 351 -0.41 -3.73 29.77
C ALA A 351 0.74 -2.75 29.48
N ILE A 352 0.78 -1.66 30.24
CA ILE A 352 1.73 -0.55 30.11
C ILE A 352 2.66 -0.52 31.31
N GLY A 353 3.97 -0.66 31.10
CA GLY A 353 5.00 -0.41 32.13
C GLY A 353 4.91 -1.31 33.36
N VAL A 354 4.20 -2.44 33.29
CA VAL A 354 4.08 -3.45 34.35
C VAL A 354 4.51 -4.81 33.83
N ASP A 355 4.94 -5.72 34.70
CA ASP A 355 5.15 -7.12 34.31
C ASP A 355 3.82 -7.87 34.16
N ALA A 356 3.89 -9.14 33.73
CA ALA A 356 2.72 -10.00 33.53
C ALA A 356 1.87 -10.22 34.80
N THR A 357 2.36 -9.85 35.99
CA THR A 357 1.63 -9.90 37.26
C THR A 357 1.03 -8.55 37.69
N GLY A 358 1.25 -7.49 36.90
CA GLY A 358 0.82 -6.12 37.20
C GLY A 358 1.79 -5.34 38.07
N LYS A 359 3.00 -5.85 38.35
CA LYS A 359 3.99 -5.14 39.14
C LYS A 359 4.68 -4.07 38.29
N ARG A 360 4.76 -2.84 38.83
CA ARG A 360 5.43 -1.70 38.19
C ARG A 360 6.88 -2.01 37.82
N LEU A 361 7.23 -1.69 36.57
CA LEU A 361 8.57 -1.80 36.03
C LEU A 361 9.24 -0.44 35.93
N ARG A 362 10.55 -0.41 35.70
CA ARG A 362 11.29 0.84 35.50
C ARG A 362 11.70 0.94 34.04
N SER A 363 11.39 2.07 33.41
CA SER A 363 11.70 2.29 32.00
C SER A 363 13.13 2.80 31.77
N LEU A 364 13.63 2.72 30.53
CA LEU A 364 14.89 3.35 30.11
C LEU A 364 14.89 4.86 30.37
N ALA A 365 13.73 5.53 30.30
CA ALA A 365 13.61 6.94 30.63
C ALA A 365 13.89 7.19 32.12
N VAL A 366 13.36 6.35 33.01
CA VAL A 366 13.65 6.41 34.45
C VAL A 366 15.13 6.18 34.74
N TYR A 367 15.72 5.12 34.19
CA TYR A 367 17.15 4.83 34.38
C TYR A 367 18.05 5.94 33.82
N SER A 368 17.69 6.52 32.68
CA SER A 368 18.43 7.63 32.07
C SER A 368 18.36 8.90 32.92
N ALA A 369 17.18 9.26 33.42
CA ALA A 369 17.00 10.42 34.28
C ALA A 369 17.79 10.29 35.60
N GLU A 370 17.79 9.09 36.22
CA GLU A 370 18.59 8.82 37.42
C GLU A 370 20.10 8.85 37.17
N ALA A 371 20.55 8.49 35.97
CA ALA A 371 21.93 8.69 35.52
C ALA A 371 22.26 10.18 35.24
N GLY A 372 21.31 11.08 35.46
CA GLY A 372 21.43 12.52 35.25
C GLY A 372 21.33 12.95 33.80
N LYS A 373 20.89 12.07 32.88
CA LYS A 373 20.67 12.43 31.48
C LYS A 373 19.41 13.28 31.33
N LYS A 374 19.37 14.10 30.29
CA LYS A 374 18.11 14.71 29.83
C LYS A 374 17.25 13.68 29.12
N THR A 375 15.93 13.82 29.20
CA THR A 375 15.01 12.81 28.67
C THR A 375 13.90 13.46 27.85
N ALA A 376 13.57 12.88 26.69
CA ALA A 376 12.42 13.29 25.89
C ALA A 376 11.63 12.11 25.33
N ASP A 377 10.36 12.39 25.09
CA ASP A 377 9.38 11.51 24.48
C ASP A 377 8.66 12.27 23.36
N ILE A 378 8.79 11.80 22.13
CA ILE A 378 8.31 12.45 20.91
C ILE A 378 7.48 11.43 20.13
N ALA A 379 6.19 11.69 19.93
CA ALA A 379 5.30 10.77 19.23
C ALA A 379 4.42 11.51 18.21
N VAL A 380 4.01 10.78 17.16
CA VAL A 380 3.06 11.28 16.16
C VAL A 380 1.66 10.69 16.37
N CYS A 381 1.29 10.60 17.64
CA CYS A 381 0.00 10.16 18.14
C CYS A 381 -0.35 10.92 19.42
N GLN A 382 -1.29 10.38 20.19
CA GLN A 382 -1.59 10.83 21.54
C GLN A 382 -0.45 10.40 22.48
N LEU A 383 -0.06 11.26 23.43
CA LEU A 383 0.92 10.88 24.46
C LEU A 383 0.40 9.80 25.42
N THR A 384 -0.92 9.55 25.40
CA THR A 384 -1.64 8.53 26.14
C THR A 384 -1.90 7.27 25.29
N ASP A 385 -1.25 7.16 24.12
CA ASP A 385 -1.18 5.90 23.36
C ASP A 385 0.02 5.05 23.84
N ALA A 386 0.03 3.77 23.45
CA ALA A 386 0.76 2.72 24.16
C ALA A 386 2.29 2.69 24.00
N THR A 387 2.83 3.32 22.97
CA THR A 387 4.29 3.40 22.79
C THR A 387 4.90 4.49 23.68
N PRO A 388 4.41 5.74 23.68
CA PRO A 388 4.94 6.78 24.59
C PRO A 388 4.68 6.47 26.07
N ASP A 389 3.49 6.01 26.43
CA ASP A 389 3.14 5.73 27.83
C ASP A 389 3.99 4.63 28.48
N ALA A 390 4.49 3.64 27.74
CA ALA A 390 5.42 2.61 28.24
C ALA A 390 6.71 3.18 28.84
N PHE A 391 7.05 4.43 28.53
CA PHE A 391 8.21 5.12 29.08
C PHE A 391 7.92 5.92 30.35
N TYR A 392 6.65 6.19 30.70
CA TYR A 392 6.31 7.02 31.85
C TYR A 392 5.16 6.55 32.76
N ALA A 393 4.33 5.60 32.29
CA ALA A 393 3.13 5.12 32.97
C ALA A 393 3.22 3.63 33.33
N HIS A 394 2.28 3.19 34.16
CA HIS A 394 2.14 1.86 34.75
C HIS A 394 0.66 1.50 34.91
N GLN A 395 0.05 0.91 33.89
CA GLN A 395 -1.36 0.50 33.88
C GLN A 395 -1.51 -0.94 33.39
N SER A 396 -2.53 -1.64 33.87
CA SER A 396 -2.90 -2.96 33.33
C SER A 396 -3.66 -2.86 32.00
N GLU A 397 -4.06 -1.66 31.59
CA GLU A 397 -4.97 -1.43 30.47
C GLU A 397 -4.63 -0.13 29.74
N ARG A 398 -4.14 -0.24 28.49
CA ARG A 398 -3.74 0.89 27.62
C ARG A 398 -4.87 1.86 27.27
N SER A 399 -6.13 1.42 27.39
CA SER A 399 -7.29 2.27 27.11
C SER A 399 -7.70 3.20 28.26
N ASP A 400 -7.09 3.08 29.45
CA ASP A 400 -7.35 4.00 30.58
C ASP A 400 -6.54 5.30 30.44
N SER A 401 -6.84 6.08 29.41
CA SER A 401 -6.06 7.28 29.03
C SER A 401 -5.97 8.32 30.14
N LEU A 402 -7.00 8.43 31.00
CA LEU A 402 -6.99 9.38 32.12
C LEU A 402 -6.09 8.91 33.26
N ALA A 403 -6.06 7.61 33.58
CA ALA A 403 -5.13 7.06 34.55
C ALA A 403 -3.68 7.18 34.05
N ILE A 404 -3.45 6.87 32.77
CA ILE A 404 -2.16 7.03 32.08
C ILE A 404 -1.71 8.49 32.17
N ALA A 405 -2.56 9.44 31.75
CA ALA A 405 -2.25 10.86 31.79
C ALA A 405 -1.89 11.33 33.20
N ALA A 406 -2.52 10.80 34.24
CA ALA A 406 -2.22 11.16 35.62
C ALA A 406 -0.81 10.73 36.06
N GLU A 407 -0.27 9.65 35.49
CA GLU A 407 1.07 9.14 35.86
C GLU A 407 2.22 9.94 35.29
N ILE A 408 1.99 10.81 34.31
CA ILE A 408 2.97 11.79 33.85
C ILE A 408 3.51 12.66 35.01
N LEU A 409 2.71 12.83 36.08
CA LEU A 409 3.07 13.55 37.30
C LEU A 409 4.21 12.89 38.09
N ASN A 410 4.46 11.60 37.86
CA ASN A 410 5.56 10.84 38.46
C ASN A 410 6.75 10.68 37.50
N SER A 411 6.61 11.12 36.24
CA SER A 411 7.67 11.05 35.24
C SER A 411 8.80 12.04 35.48
N ASN A 412 10.01 11.66 35.06
CA ASN A 412 11.20 12.50 35.05
C ASN A 412 11.55 13.04 33.65
N ILE A 413 10.70 12.80 32.65
CA ILE A 413 10.92 13.24 31.27
C ILE A 413 10.89 14.76 31.15
N ASP A 414 11.95 15.38 30.63
CA ASP A 414 12.05 16.84 30.52
C ASP A 414 11.14 17.40 29.43
N ILE A 415 11.03 16.73 28.27
CA ILE A 415 10.25 17.21 27.13
C ILE A 415 9.32 16.10 26.61
N PHE A 416 8.02 16.38 26.59
CA PHE A 416 7.01 15.55 25.92
C PHE A 416 6.49 16.29 24.68
N VAL A 417 6.31 15.57 23.57
CA VAL A 417 5.79 16.13 22.31
C VAL A 417 4.81 15.13 21.69
N GLY A 418 3.53 15.50 21.64
CA GLY A 418 2.47 14.70 21.03
C GLY A 418 1.13 15.43 21.11
N THR A 419 0.02 14.69 21.08
CA THR A 419 -1.34 15.25 21.30
C THR A 419 -1.92 14.79 22.65
N ALA A 420 -3.24 14.55 22.75
CA ALA A 420 -3.99 14.21 23.97
C ALA A 420 -4.36 15.40 24.90
N PHE A 421 -4.59 16.60 24.33
CA PHE A 421 -4.96 17.78 25.14
C PHE A 421 -6.17 17.56 26.07
N THR A 422 -7.18 16.83 25.60
CA THR A 422 -8.39 16.50 26.39
C THR A 422 -8.06 15.66 27.62
N ASP A 423 -7.19 14.65 27.49
CA ASP A 423 -6.83 13.77 28.59
C ASP A 423 -6.14 14.54 29.72
N PHE A 424 -5.21 15.45 29.36
CA PHE A 424 -4.48 16.24 30.34
C PHE A 424 -5.26 17.44 30.92
N THR A 425 -6.36 17.86 30.28
CA THR A 425 -7.24 18.93 30.79
C THR A 425 -8.42 18.42 31.60
N THR A 426 -8.72 17.12 31.50
CA THR A 426 -9.75 16.48 32.29
C THR A 426 -9.37 16.50 33.79
N LYS A 427 -10.35 16.81 34.64
CA LYS A 427 -10.13 16.96 36.08
C LYS A 427 -10.09 15.60 36.76
N VAL A 428 -8.94 15.25 37.32
CA VAL A 428 -8.80 14.14 38.27
C VAL A 428 -8.65 14.74 39.67
N ASN A 429 -9.61 14.48 40.56
CA ASN A 429 -9.66 15.05 41.92
C ASN A 429 -9.67 16.60 41.93
N GLY A 430 -10.41 17.21 41.01
CA GLY A 430 -10.73 18.65 41.00
C GLY A 430 -9.73 19.58 40.30
N VAL A 431 -8.49 19.13 40.03
CA VAL A 431 -7.44 19.94 39.37
C VAL A 431 -6.96 19.24 38.08
N PRO A 432 -6.93 19.95 36.92
CA PRO A 432 -6.39 19.40 35.68
C PRO A 432 -4.92 18.99 35.79
N ILE A 433 -4.52 17.94 35.07
CA ILE A 433 -3.14 17.45 35.06
C ILE A 433 -2.18 18.53 34.52
N ILE A 434 -2.61 19.29 33.51
CA ILE A 434 -1.82 20.41 32.96
C ILE A 434 -1.39 21.44 34.02
N ASP A 435 -2.24 21.72 35.02
CA ASP A 435 -1.95 22.74 36.02
C ASP A 435 -0.96 22.21 37.06
N LYS A 436 -1.06 20.92 37.41
CA LYS A 436 -0.05 20.22 38.21
C LYS A 436 1.30 20.16 37.48
N MET A 437 1.31 19.95 36.16
CA MET A 437 2.54 19.98 35.36
C MET A 437 3.17 21.38 35.31
N LYS A 438 2.37 22.45 35.20
CA LYS A 438 2.87 23.83 35.33
C LYS A 438 3.49 24.08 36.71
N GLN A 439 2.87 23.60 37.79
CA GLN A 439 3.43 23.69 39.14
C GLN A 439 4.76 22.93 39.28
N ARG A 440 4.96 21.85 38.51
CA ARG A 440 6.25 21.12 38.39
C ARG A 440 7.26 21.80 37.46
N GLY A 441 6.94 22.99 36.95
CA GLY A 441 7.82 23.82 36.13
C GLY A 441 7.79 23.53 34.62
N TYR A 442 6.79 22.79 34.12
CA TYR A 442 6.63 22.58 32.69
C TYR A 442 5.96 23.77 32.01
N THR A 443 6.49 24.15 30.86
CA THR A 443 5.78 25.04 29.93
C THR A 443 4.88 24.19 29.05
N VAL A 444 3.57 24.44 29.10
CA VAL A 444 2.59 23.77 28.24
C VAL A 444 2.47 24.53 26.92
N ILE A 445 2.65 23.84 25.79
CA ILE A 445 2.63 24.43 24.45
C ILE A 445 1.65 23.67 23.57
N ARG A 446 0.84 24.37 22.77
CA ARG A 446 -0.15 23.76 21.87
C ARG A 446 0.11 23.92 20.39
N LYS A 447 0.89 24.93 20.00
CA LYS A 447 1.22 25.18 18.59
C LYS A 447 2.64 24.72 18.31
N PHE A 448 2.81 24.04 17.17
CA PHE A 448 4.11 23.49 16.82
C PHE A 448 5.18 24.56 16.59
N ASP A 449 4.83 25.68 15.95
CA ASP A 449 5.75 26.81 15.77
C ASP A 449 6.23 27.43 17.09
N ASP A 450 5.36 27.48 18.09
CA ASP A 450 5.71 27.98 19.42
C ASP A 450 6.65 27.01 20.13
N PHE A 451 6.43 25.70 19.95
CA PHE A 451 7.33 24.66 20.46
C PHE A 451 8.74 24.80 19.87
N LEU A 452 8.85 25.00 18.55
CA LEU A 452 10.14 25.18 17.88
C LEU A 452 10.90 26.40 18.40
N LYS A 453 10.19 27.49 18.77
CA LYS A 453 10.79 28.75 19.25
C LYS A 453 11.04 28.78 20.76
N SER A 454 10.41 27.91 21.54
CA SER A 454 10.46 27.98 23.01
C SER A 454 11.89 27.76 23.56
N PRO A 455 12.36 28.60 24.49
CA PRO A 455 13.62 28.39 25.21
C PRO A 455 13.45 27.53 26.48
N ALA A 456 12.24 27.07 26.78
CA ALA A 456 11.94 26.34 28.01
C ALA A 456 12.71 25.00 28.05
N LYS A 457 13.20 24.65 29.24
CA LYS A 457 13.95 23.40 29.48
C LYS A 457 13.05 22.21 29.82
N LYS A 458 11.84 22.48 30.31
CA LYS A 458 10.80 21.49 30.58
C LYS A 458 9.55 21.86 29.79
N ILE A 459 9.12 20.98 28.89
CA ILE A 459 8.02 21.26 27.96
C ILE A 459 7.03 20.09 27.95
N LEU A 460 5.75 20.42 28.06
CA LEU A 460 4.64 19.52 27.77
C LEU A 460 3.94 20.05 26.52
N ALA A 461 4.34 19.54 25.35
CA ALA A 461 3.81 19.96 24.07
C ALA A 461 2.60 19.09 23.70
N LEU A 462 1.40 19.63 23.92
CA LEU A 462 0.10 19.00 23.64
C LEU A 462 -0.52 19.66 22.42
N MET A 463 -0.07 19.21 21.25
CA MET A 463 -0.42 19.78 19.96
C MET A 463 -1.91 19.63 19.65
N ASP A 464 -2.43 20.47 18.74
CA ASP A 464 -3.70 20.18 18.08
C ASP A 464 -3.58 18.86 17.28
N ASP A 465 -4.65 18.06 17.21
CA ASP A 465 -4.70 16.76 16.48
C ASP A 465 -4.23 16.88 15.02
N SER A 466 -4.39 18.06 14.43
CA SER A 466 -3.89 18.40 13.09
C SER A 466 -2.37 18.24 12.92
N ALA A 467 -1.59 18.30 14.00
CA ALA A 467 -0.13 18.16 14.00
C ALA A 467 0.32 16.69 14.01
N THR A 468 -0.56 15.76 14.36
CA THR A 468 -0.29 14.31 14.36
C THR A 468 -1.33 13.55 13.53
N ARG A 469 -1.89 14.19 12.50
CA ARG A 469 -2.73 13.52 11.49
C ARG A 469 -1.87 12.70 10.52
N PRO A 470 -2.46 11.83 9.68
CA PRO A 470 -1.70 11.11 8.66
C PRO A 470 -0.91 12.06 7.74
N LYS A 471 0.26 11.64 7.26
CA LYS A 471 1.11 12.38 6.31
C LYS A 471 0.34 12.68 5.03
N ILE A 472 -0.47 11.73 4.56
CA ILE A 472 -1.39 11.91 3.43
C ILE A 472 -2.43 13.02 3.65
N ALA A 473 -2.73 13.36 4.91
CA ALA A 473 -3.62 14.45 5.29
C ALA A 473 -2.86 15.78 5.54
N GLY A 474 -1.56 15.85 5.22
CA GLY A 474 -0.79 17.10 5.20
C GLY A 474 -0.18 17.50 6.55
N ARG A 475 0.34 16.55 7.34
CA ARG A 475 0.99 16.80 8.65
C ARG A 475 2.22 17.76 8.59
N GLY A 476 2.92 17.84 7.46
CA GLY A 476 4.21 18.55 7.36
C GLY A 476 5.37 17.77 8.02
N GLU A 477 6.50 18.42 8.27
CA GLU A 477 7.76 17.78 8.75
C GLU A 477 7.85 17.69 10.29
N TYR A 478 6.71 17.38 10.94
CA TYR A 478 6.56 17.42 12.39
C TYR A 478 7.64 16.62 13.14
N LEU A 479 7.83 15.35 12.77
CA LEU A 479 8.68 14.43 13.54
C LEU A 479 10.17 14.81 13.46
N SER A 480 10.68 15.07 12.26
CA SER A 480 12.08 15.50 12.04
C SER A 480 12.40 16.83 12.73
N LEU A 481 11.49 17.81 12.63
CA LEU A 481 11.68 19.12 13.27
C LEU A 481 11.60 19.02 14.81
N ALA A 482 10.75 18.15 15.33
CA ALA A 482 10.67 17.89 16.77
C ALA A 482 11.96 17.27 17.30
N LEU A 483 12.48 16.22 16.64
CA LEU A 483 13.75 15.61 17.03
C LEU A 483 14.88 16.63 17.02
N LYS A 484 15.03 17.40 15.92
CA LYS A 484 16.07 18.42 15.78
C LYS A 484 16.00 19.50 16.86
N LYS A 485 14.79 19.92 17.25
CA LYS A 485 14.58 20.87 18.34
C LYS A 485 15.08 20.30 19.67
N VAL A 486 14.72 19.05 19.97
CA VAL A 486 15.06 18.40 21.25
C VAL A 486 16.56 18.08 21.34
N THR A 487 17.15 17.48 20.31
CA THR A 487 18.60 17.20 20.28
C THR A 487 19.40 18.51 20.38
N GLY A 488 18.98 19.57 19.68
CA GLY A 488 19.56 20.90 19.79
C GLY A 488 19.50 21.50 21.20
N ALA A 489 18.40 21.28 21.93
CA ALA A 489 18.24 21.73 23.31
C ALA A 489 19.11 20.94 24.30
N PHE A 490 19.37 19.65 24.02
CA PHE A 490 20.08 18.76 24.94
C PHE A 490 21.57 18.56 24.65
N LYS A 491 22.07 18.89 23.45
CA LYS A 491 23.44 18.58 22.98
C LYS A 491 24.58 18.96 23.94
N ASN A 492 24.41 20.07 24.66
CA ASN A 492 25.44 20.59 25.57
C ASN A 492 25.33 20.04 27.01
N HIS A 493 24.36 19.16 27.29
CA HIS A 493 24.21 18.60 28.64
C HIS A 493 25.39 17.67 28.98
N PRO A 494 26.08 17.86 30.12
CA PRO A 494 27.32 17.14 30.42
C PRO A 494 27.13 15.62 30.57
N LYS A 495 25.95 15.19 30.99
CA LYS A 495 25.59 13.75 31.12
C LYS A 495 24.96 13.17 29.84
N GLY A 496 24.71 14.00 28.84
CA GLY A 496 24.00 13.63 27.61
C GLY A 496 22.50 13.48 27.82
N PHE A 497 21.86 12.73 26.94
CA PHE A 497 20.42 12.54 26.90
C PHE A 497 19.97 11.14 26.46
N PHE A 498 18.70 10.84 26.71
CA PHE A 498 17.93 9.73 26.14
C PHE A 498 16.68 10.31 25.48
N ILE A 499 16.44 9.97 24.21
CA ILE A 499 15.22 10.36 23.49
C ILE A 499 14.56 9.09 22.98
N MET A 500 13.26 8.96 23.23
CA MET A 500 12.39 8.08 22.45
C MET A 500 11.66 8.92 21.41
N ALA A 501 11.66 8.47 20.15
CA ALA A 501 10.97 9.12 19.05
C ALA A 501 10.19 8.10 18.21
N GLU A 502 8.90 8.30 18.06
CA GLU A 502 8.00 7.33 17.42
C GLU A 502 7.42 7.86 16.10
N GLY A 503 7.46 7.04 15.06
CA GLY A 503 6.65 7.18 13.84
C GLY A 503 5.38 6.34 13.94
N SER A 504 4.38 6.83 14.68
CA SER A 504 3.24 6.04 15.16
C SER A 504 2.25 5.58 14.08
N GLN A 505 2.18 6.26 12.93
CA GLN A 505 1.10 6.05 11.95
C GLN A 505 1.43 5.07 10.82
N ILE A 506 2.62 4.47 10.83
CA ILE A 506 2.97 3.37 9.93
C ILE A 506 2.02 2.19 10.19
N ASP A 507 1.86 1.84 11.47
CA ASP A 507 0.89 0.87 12.00
C ASP A 507 -0.55 1.17 11.58
N TYR A 508 -1.01 2.41 11.79
CA TYR A 508 -2.37 2.80 11.39
C TYR A 508 -2.58 2.63 9.88
N GLY A 509 -1.54 2.84 9.07
CA GLY A 509 -1.56 2.53 7.63
C GLY A 509 -1.70 1.03 7.35
N GLY A 510 -1.04 0.19 8.16
CA GLY A 510 -1.17 -1.26 8.16
C GLY A 510 -2.58 -1.72 8.51
N HIS A 511 -3.15 -1.27 9.65
CA HIS A 511 -4.54 -1.58 10.03
C HIS A 511 -5.57 -1.15 8.98
N ASN A 512 -5.33 -0.01 8.32
CA ASN A 512 -6.19 0.50 7.26
C ASN A 512 -6.02 -0.22 5.91
N ASN A 513 -5.07 -1.15 5.80
CA ASN A 513 -4.66 -1.79 4.54
C ASN A 513 -4.43 -0.75 3.43
N ASN A 514 -3.67 0.30 3.77
CA ASN A 514 -3.43 1.45 2.91
C ASN A 514 -1.94 1.63 2.67
N LEU A 515 -1.45 1.09 1.56
CA LEU A 515 -0.03 1.14 1.19
C LEU A 515 0.47 2.58 1.04
N THR A 516 -0.37 3.49 0.53
CA THR A 516 0.01 4.90 0.41
C THR A 516 0.25 5.53 1.78
N GLN A 517 -0.58 5.23 2.78
CA GLN A 517 -0.36 5.67 4.16
C GLN A 517 0.93 5.06 4.72
N VAL A 518 1.10 3.74 4.65
CA VAL A 518 2.32 3.03 5.12
C VAL A 518 3.58 3.67 4.56
N ILE A 519 3.67 3.85 3.23
CA ILE A 519 4.86 4.38 2.56
C ILE A 519 5.13 5.83 2.98
N THR A 520 4.10 6.68 3.00
CA THR A 520 4.29 8.11 3.32
C THR A 520 4.63 8.36 4.78
N GLU A 521 4.08 7.56 5.70
CA GLU A 521 4.42 7.59 7.12
C GLU A 521 5.84 7.09 7.35
N ASN A 522 6.19 5.94 6.76
CA ASN A 522 7.53 5.38 6.92
C ASN A 522 8.59 6.26 6.25
N ALA A 523 8.26 6.97 5.16
CA ALA A 523 9.14 7.97 4.57
C ALA A 523 9.35 9.19 5.50
N ASP A 524 8.32 9.61 6.25
CA ASP A 524 8.45 10.70 7.24
C ASP A 524 9.34 10.27 8.41
N PHE A 525 9.14 9.04 8.89
CA PHE A 525 9.97 8.42 9.92
C PHE A 525 11.43 8.27 9.47
N ASP A 526 11.69 7.76 8.26
CA ASP A 526 13.04 7.62 7.71
C ASP A 526 13.77 8.98 7.56
N ARG A 527 13.06 10.07 7.25
CA ARG A 527 13.66 11.42 7.27
C ARG A 527 14.09 11.84 8.68
N MET A 528 13.30 11.53 9.70
CA MET A 528 13.69 11.77 11.10
C MET A 528 14.91 10.93 11.48
N VAL A 529 14.97 9.66 11.05
CA VAL A 529 16.18 8.83 11.23
C VAL A 529 17.38 9.48 10.55
N GLY A 530 17.23 10.07 9.36
CA GLY A 530 18.29 10.85 8.72
C GLY A 530 18.82 12.02 9.58
N GLU A 531 17.94 12.73 10.29
CA GLU A 531 18.35 13.76 11.26
C GLU A 531 19.06 13.16 12.49
N ALA A 532 18.60 12.00 12.99
CA ALA A 532 19.24 11.29 14.09
C ALA A 532 20.65 10.82 13.72
N LEU A 533 20.82 10.24 12.52
CA LEU A 533 22.11 9.81 11.99
C LEU A 533 23.07 10.99 11.82
N ARG A 534 22.59 12.12 11.30
CA ARG A 534 23.41 13.33 11.17
C ARG A 534 23.90 13.82 12.52
N PHE A 535 23.00 13.93 13.50
CA PHE A 535 23.40 14.33 14.85
C PHE A 535 24.44 13.36 15.43
N ALA A 536 24.23 12.06 15.26
CA ALA A 536 25.12 11.06 15.84
C ALA A 536 26.49 11.01 15.17
N ASP A 537 26.54 11.23 13.85
CA ASP A 537 27.79 11.30 13.09
C ASP A 537 28.61 12.55 13.45
N GLU A 538 27.94 13.69 13.68
CA GLU A 538 28.58 14.95 14.11
C GLU A 538 29.06 14.92 15.57
N ASP A 539 28.26 14.35 16.49
CA ASP A 539 28.56 14.28 17.92
C ASP A 539 29.58 13.19 18.26
N GLY A 540 29.51 12.05 17.59
CA GLY A 540 30.42 10.92 17.76
C GLY A 540 30.29 10.15 19.07
N GLU A 541 29.54 10.61 20.07
CA GLU A 541 29.23 9.90 21.32
C GLU A 541 27.73 9.53 21.43
N THR A 542 27.03 9.48 20.30
CA THR A 542 25.60 9.18 20.24
C THR A 542 25.35 7.82 19.61
N LEU A 543 24.53 7.01 20.28
CA LEU A 543 23.98 5.76 19.76
C LEU A 543 22.55 6.00 19.27
N VAL A 544 22.30 5.67 18.01
CA VAL A 544 20.95 5.67 17.40
C VAL A 544 20.52 4.22 17.20
N ILE A 545 19.31 3.89 17.65
CA ILE A 545 18.69 2.58 17.49
C ILE A 545 17.35 2.79 16.81
N VAL A 546 17.08 2.06 15.73
CA VAL A 546 15.82 2.08 15.00
C VAL A 546 15.21 0.69 15.03
N THR A 547 13.97 0.57 15.49
CA THR A 547 13.24 -0.71 15.49
C THR A 547 11.73 -0.47 15.42
N ALA A 548 10.95 -1.54 15.60
CA ALA A 548 9.50 -1.53 15.73
C ALA A 548 9.11 -2.36 16.97
N ASP A 549 7.86 -2.23 17.38
CA ASP A 549 7.17 -3.05 18.36
C ASP A 549 6.61 -4.35 17.77
N HIS A 550 6.07 -4.30 16.55
CA HIS A 550 5.58 -5.42 15.74
C HIS A 550 5.53 -5.08 14.24
N GLU A 551 5.08 -6.02 13.41
CA GLU A 551 4.67 -5.75 12.03
C GLU A 551 3.14 -5.65 11.96
N THR A 552 2.62 -4.81 11.05
CA THR A 552 1.17 -4.62 10.91
C THR A 552 0.67 -4.78 9.48
N GLY A 553 -0.41 -5.56 9.34
CA GLY A 553 -1.17 -5.78 8.10
C GLY A 553 -0.71 -7.01 7.31
N GLY A 554 0.42 -7.61 7.66
CA GLY A 554 1.02 -8.72 6.92
C GLY A 554 1.23 -8.35 5.46
N LEU A 555 1.89 -7.20 5.25
CA LEU A 555 2.11 -6.61 3.93
C LEU A 555 3.00 -7.51 3.08
N THR A 556 2.50 -7.88 1.90
CA THR A 556 3.25 -8.60 0.86
C THR A 556 3.44 -7.70 -0.34
N LEU A 557 4.68 -7.60 -0.86
CA LEU A 557 4.96 -6.82 -2.07
C LEU A 557 4.78 -7.70 -3.30
N LEU A 558 3.76 -7.38 -4.10
CA LEU A 558 3.37 -8.16 -5.28
C LEU A 558 4.08 -7.69 -6.55
N ASP A 559 4.39 -6.40 -6.64
CA ASP A 559 5.09 -5.80 -7.77
C ASP A 559 5.80 -4.49 -7.39
N GLY A 560 6.73 -4.03 -8.24
CA GLY A 560 7.36 -2.73 -8.08
C GLY A 560 8.36 -2.40 -9.19
N ASP A 561 8.70 -1.11 -9.27
CA ASP A 561 9.73 -0.57 -10.15
C ASP A 561 10.48 0.53 -9.39
N ILE A 562 11.72 0.22 -8.97
CA ILE A 562 12.57 1.13 -8.20
C ILE A 562 12.82 2.43 -8.98
N ASN A 563 13.05 2.36 -10.30
CA ASN A 563 13.35 3.55 -11.08
C ASN A 563 12.14 4.49 -11.15
N LYS A 564 10.93 3.94 -11.14
CA LYS A 564 9.67 4.71 -11.16
C LYS A 564 9.12 5.06 -9.78
N GLY A 565 9.72 4.54 -8.71
CA GLY A 565 9.15 4.67 -7.37
C GLY A 565 7.79 3.98 -7.23
N TYR A 566 7.54 2.93 -8.03
CA TYR A 566 6.26 2.21 -8.08
C TYR A 566 6.28 0.99 -7.16
N VAL A 567 5.22 0.80 -6.39
CA VAL A 567 5.02 -0.36 -5.52
C VAL A 567 3.56 -0.80 -5.62
N LEU A 568 3.36 -2.11 -5.69
CA LEU A 568 2.07 -2.76 -5.48
C LEU A 568 2.20 -3.77 -4.33
N GLY A 569 1.35 -3.62 -3.33
CA GLY A 569 1.27 -4.51 -2.18
C GLY A 569 -0.06 -5.25 -2.10
N ASP A 570 -0.16 -6.13 -1.11
CA ASP A 570 -1.40 -6.73 -0.64
C ASP A 570 -1.29 -7.03 0.85
N PHE A 571 -2.42 -6.97 1.55
CA PHE A 571 -2.48 -7.13 2.99
C PHE A 571 -3.23 -8.42 3.33
N SER A 572 -2.67 -9.21 4.23
CA SER A 572 -3.24 -10.51 4.64
C SER A 572 -4.18 -10.40 5.83
N THR A 573 -4.01 -9.35 6.64
CA THR A 573 -4.82 -9.04 7.82
C THR A 573 -4.97 -7.52 7.93
N ASN A 574 -5.89 -7.05 8.75
CA ASN A 574 -5.99 -5.65 9.18
C ASN A 574 -5.46 -5.48 10.61
N ASP A 575 -4.58 -6.38 11.07
CA ASP A 575 -4.09 -6.50 12.44
C ASP A 575 -2.58 -6.77 12.43
N HIS A 576 -1.96 -6.88 13.60
CA HIS A 576 -0.54 -7.17 13.74
C HIS A 576 -0.18 -8.58 13.25
N THR A 577 1.10 -8.83 12.97
CA THR A 577 1.63 -10.16 12.71
C THR A 577 2.83 -10.50 13.59
N GLY A 578 3.03 -11.81 13.81
CA GLY A 578 4.10 -12.32 14.66
C GLY A 578 5.49 -12.39 14.00
N THR A 579 5.73 -11.65 12.90
CA THR A 579 7.04 -11.66 12.26
C THR A 579 8.06 -10.88 13.08
N PRO A 580 9.31 -11.37 13.24
CA PRO A 580 10.36 -10.58 13.86
C PRO A 580 10.59 -9.28 13.10
N VAL A 581 10.82 -8.19 13.84
CA VAL A 581 11.05 -6.86 13.28
C VAL A 581 12.55 -6.52 13.28
N PRO A 582 13.04 -5.72 12.33
CA PRO A 582 14.46 -5.39 12.28
C PRO A 582 14.87 -4.44 13.41
N VAL A 583 16.13 -4.55 13.81
CA VAL A 583 16.82 -3.60 14.69
C VAL A 583 18.03 -3.07 13.95
N PHE A 584 18.06 -1.77 13.68
CA PHE A 584 19.22 -1.09 13.12
C PHE A 584 19.91 -0.27 14.20
N ALA A 585 21.24 -0.27 14.24
CA ALA A 585 22.01 0.56 15.18
C ALA A 585 23.15 1.31 14.49
N TYR A 586 23.41 2.54 14.93
CA TYR A 586 24.47 3.42 14.43
C TYR A 586 25.16 4.17 15.58
N GLY A 587 26.49 4.28 15.52
CA GLY A 587 27.30 4.99 16.51
C GLY A 587 28.10 4.04 17.42
N PRO A 588 28.66 4.53 18.54
CA PRO A 588 29.42 3.68 19.45
C PRO A 588 28.54 2.54 19.99
N HIS A 589 29.13 1.34 20.14
CA HIS A 589 28.43 0.12 20.58
C HIS A 589 27.30 -0.38 19.66
N SER A 590 27.12 0.18 18.46
CA SER A 590 26.09 -0.29 17.52
C SER A 590 26.26 -1.76 17.12
N GLY A 591 27.49 -2.30 17.15
CA GLY A 591 27.77 -3.71 16.93
C GLY A 591 27.10 -4.66 17.92
N ASP A 592 26.73 -4.18 19.11
CA ASP A 592 26.10 -4.97 20.18
C ASP A 592 24.65 -5.37 19.83
N PHE A 593 24.05 -4.74 18.81
CA PHE A 593 22.66 -4.94 18.37
C PHE A 593 22.52 -5.94 17.22
N ARG A 594 23.61 -6.60 16.80
CA ARG A 594 23.57 -7.66 15.78
C ARG A 594 22.97 -8.97 16.31
N GLY A 595 22.40 -9.77 15.41
CA GLY A 595 21.85 -11.09 15.71
C GLY A 595 20.34 -11.09 15.92
N VAL A 596 19.78 -12.24 16.34
CA VAL A 596 18.35 -12.43 16.60
C VAL A 596 18.13 -12.60 18.11
N TYR A 597 17.23 -11.81 18.70
CA TYR A 597 16.98 -11.80 20.15
C TYR A 597 15.57 -11.33 20.48
N ASN A 598 15.12 -11.54 21.73
CA ASN A 598 13.86 -10.98 22.21
C ASN A 598 13.93 -9.45 22.31
N ASN A 599 12.82 -8.75 22.08
CA ASN A 599 12.73 -7.29 22.27
C ASN A 599 13.22 -6.80 23.65
N THR A 600 13.13 -7.62 24.70
CA THR A 600 13.70 -7.35 26.03
C THR A 600 15.22 -7.17 26.05
N GLU A 601 15.95 -7.76 25.10
CA GLU A 601 17.41 -7.61 25.02
C GLU A 601 17.82 -6.21 24.54
N ILE A 602 16.95 -5.48 23.83
CA ILE A 602 17.18 -4.09 23.46
C ILE A 602 17.36 -3.25 24.73
N PHE A 603 16.46 -3.42 25.70
CA PHE A 603 16.57 -2.80 27.02
C PHE A 603 17.91 -3.16 27.70
N ASN A 604 18.24 -4.46 27.79
CA ASN A 604 19.42 -4.92 28.49
C ASN A 604 20.71 -4.35 27.87
N LYS A 605 20.77 -4.22 26.55
CA LYS A 605 21.89 -3.61 25.82
C LYS A 605 21.99 -2.11 26.10
N ILE A 606 20.87 -1.38 26.04
CA ILE A 606 20.86 0.07 26.31
C ILE A 606 21.20 0.35 27.78
N LEU A 607 20.63 -0.41 28.73
CA LEU A 607 20.85 -0.20 30.16
C LEU A 607 22.32 -0.34 30.56
N LYS A 608 23.06 -1.26 29.94
CA LYS A 608 24.51 -1.43 30.14
C LYS A 608 25.32 -0.20 29.72
N LEU A 609 24.78 0.63 28.81
CA LEU A 609 25.43 1.83 28.29
C LEU A 609 25.01 3.10 29.05
N ILE A 610 23.89 3.04 29.79
CA ILE A 610 23.43 4.13 30.67
C ILE A 610 24.20 4.12 31.99
N ARG A 611 24.48 2.93 32.54
CA ARG A 611 25.24 2.72 33.78
C ARG A 611 26.73 2.85 33.53
#